data_AF-A0A523D2S6-F1
#
_entry.id   AF-A0A523D2S6-F1
#
_cell.length_a   1.000
_cell.length_b   1.000
_cell.length_c   1.000
_cell.angle_alpha   90.00
_cell.angle_beta   90.00
_cell.angle_gamma   90.00
#
_symmetry.space_group_name_H-M   'P 1'
#
loop_
_entity.id
_entity.type
_entity.pdbx_description
1 polymer ?
#
loop_
_entity_poly.entity_id
_entity_poly.type
_entity_poly.pdbx_seq_one_letter_code
_entity_poly.pdbx_strand_id
1 'polypeptide(L)'
;MILEEKKTGLPGLGILAVHVVGIPLLGYLLLRSIVTESLLGMFLAAPLLLLVLIALPGYFTVNPNQGRVLQLFGRYRGTVRTTGLRWANPFYTKKRVSLRVRNFETGKLKVNDKRGNPIEFAAVVVWQVVDTAEA
;
A
#
# COMPACT_ATOMS: atom_id res chain seq x y z
N MET A 1 -2.79 16.59 -15.51
CA MET A 1 -2.77 16.56 -14.05
C MET A 1 -3.54 15.33 -13.62
N ILE A 2 -2.91 14.38 -12.92
CA ILE A 2 -3.59 13.17 -12.41
C ILE A 2 -4.02 13.50 -11.00
N LEU A 3 -5.33 13.63 -10.77
CA LEU A 3 -5.87 13.89 -9.44
C LEU A 3 -5.89 12.60 -8.61
N GLU A 4 -5.58 12.70 -7.32
CA GLU A 4 -5.66 11.54 -6.41
C GLU A 4 -7.08 10.94 -6.35
N GLU A 5 -7.18 9.65 -6.69
CA GLU A 5 -8.38 8.86 -6.44
C GLU A 5 -8.20 8.11 -5.11
N LYS A 6 -8.91 8.55 -4.06
CA LYS A 6 -8.89 7.90 -2.75
C LYS A 6 -9.63 6.57 -2.83
N LYS A 7 -8.92 5.47 -2.62
CA LYS A 7 -9.50 4.13 -2.47
C LYS A 7 -9.41 3.68 -1.03
N THR A 8 -10.52 3.18 -0.49
CA THR A 8 -10.51 2.39 0.73
C THR A 8 -10.15 0.97 0.32
N GLY A 9 -8.87 0.60 0.44
CA GLY A 9 -8.47 -0.79 0.22
C GLY A 9 -9.33 -1.74 1.06
N LEU A 10 -9.56 -2.95 0.54
CA LEU A 10 -10.42 -3.92 1.20
C LEU A 10 -9.92 -4.21 2.64
N PRO A 11 -10.84 -4.50 3.58
CA PRO A 11 -10.47 -4.77 4.97
C PRO A 11 -9.57 -6.00 5.04
N GLY A 12 -8.29 -5.77 5.34
CA GLY A 12 -7.28 -6.83 5.30
C GLY A 12 -7.51 -7.88 6.38
N LEU A 13 -8.08 -7.52 7.53
CA LEU A 13 -8.45 -8.49 8.58
C LEU A 13 -9.57 -9.44 8.13
N GLY A 14 -10.58 -8.94 7.42
CA GLY A 14 -11.66 -9.78 6.89
C GLY A 14 -11.14 -10.77 5.86
N ILE A 15 -10.28 -10.30 4.95
CA ILE A 15 -9.65 -11.17 3.94
C ILE A 15 -8.67 -12.15 4.60
N LEU A 16 -7.96 -11.74 5.64
CA LEU A 16 -7.10 -12.62 6.43
C LEU A 16 -7.89 -13.76 7.07
N ALA A 17 -9.05 -13.48 7.69
CA ALA A 17 -9.91 -14.51 8.25
C ALA A 17 -10.35 -15.53 7.18
N VAL A 18 -10.69 -15.06 5.97
CA VAL A 18 -11.02 -15.93 4.84
C VAL A 18 -9.83 -16.81 4.44
N HIS A 19 -8.60 -16.29 4.41
CA HIS A 19 -7.42 -17.09 4.06
C HIS A 19 -7.06 -18.10 5.16
N VAL A 20 -7.18 -17.71 6.43
CA VAL A 20 -6.91 -18.56 7.59
C VAL A 20 -7.82 -19.78 7.61
N VAL A 21 -9.09 -19.66 7.19
CA VAL A 21 -10.02 -20.78 7.09
C VAL A 21 -9.93 -21.48 5.74
N GLY A 22 -9.85 -20.71 4.65
CA GLY A 22 -9.91 -21.21 3.28
C GLY A 22 -8.71 -22.05 2.88
N ILE A 23 -7.48 -21.67 3.29
CA ILE A 23 -6.28 -22.42 2.93
C ILE A 23 -6.28 -23.82 3.56
N PRO A 24 -6.49 -23.99 4.88
CA PRO A 24 -6.57 -25.33 5.47
C PRO A 24 -7.73 -26.16 4.91
N LEU A 25 -8.90 -25.54 4.68
CA LEU A 25 -10.06 -26.23 4.11
C LEU A 25 -9.76 -26.77 2.71
N LEU A 26 -9.22 -25.93 1.83
CA LEU A 26 -8.85 -26.35 0.46
C LEU A 26 -7.72 -27.38 0.46
N GLY A 27 -6.74 -27.24 1.37
CA GLY A 27 -5.70 -28.24 1.58
C GLY A 27 -6.27 -29.59 2.02
N TYR A 28 -7.19 -29.60 2.98
CA TYR A 28 -7.89 -30.81 3.42
C TYR A 28 -8.72 -31.45 2.30
N LEU A 29 -9.48 -30.66 1.55
CA LEU A 29 -10.28 -31.15 0.41
C LEU A 29 -9.39 -31.76 -0.68
N LEU A 30 -8.24 -31.15 -0.95
CA LEU A 30 -7.26 -31.69 -1.90
C LEU A 30 -6.69 -33.03 -1.40
N LEU A 31 -6.25 -33.10 -0.14
CA LEU A 31 -5.73 -34.34 0.46
C LEU A 31 -6.79 -35.45 0.45
N ARG A 32 -8.03 -35.13 0.83
CA ARG A 32 -9.15 -36.08 0.79
C ARG A 32 -9.37 -36.59 -0.64
N SER A 33 -9.36 -35.69 -1.62
CA SER A 33 -9.53 -36.05 -3.03
C SER A 33 -8.44 -37.01 -3.52
N ILE A 34 -7.20 -36.82 -3.06
CA ILE A 34 -6.07 -37.72 -3.33
C ILE A 34 -6.30 -39.10 -2.73
N VAL A 35 -6.69 -39.18 -1.46
CA VAL A 35 -6.95 -40.47 -0.77
C VAL A 35 -8.12 -41.24 -1.40
N THR A 36 -9.14 -40.53 -1.86
CA THR A 36 -10.33 -41.14 -2.51
C THR A 36 -10.18 -41.35 -4.02
N GLU A 37 -9.00 -41.06 -4.59
CA GLU A 37 -8.73 -41.11 -6.04
C GLU A 37 -9.74 -40.31 -6.89
N SER A 38 -10.30 -39.23 -6.32
CA SER A 38 -11.31 -38.41 -6.99
C SER A 38 -10.65 -37.37 -7.90
N LEU A 39 -10.63 -37.66 -9.20
CA LEU A 39 -10.09 -36.75 -10.22
C LEU A 39 -10.80 -35.40 -10.20
N LEU A 40 -12.14 -35.38 -10.13
CA LEU A 40 -12.91 -34.14 -10.09
C LEU A 40 -12.55 -33.27 -8.87
N GLY A 41 -12.38 -33.89 -7.70
CA GLY A 41 -11.98 -33.19 -6.48
C GLY A 41 -10.61 -32.53 -6.61
N MET A 42 -9.64 -33.21 -7.21
CA MET A 42 -8.31 -32.65 -7.49
C MET A 42 -8.37 -31.47 -8.47
N PHE A 43 -9.11 -31.62 -9.57
CA PHE A 43 -9.24 -30.58 -10.60
C PHE A 43 -9.92 -29.31 -10.09
N LEU A 44 -10.79 -29.40 -9.08
CA LEU A 44 -11.42 -28.23 -8.47
C LEU A 44 -10.57 -27.64 -7.33
N ALA A 45 -10.04 -28.48 -6.44
CA ALA A 45 -9.34 -28.02 -5.25
C ALA A 45 -7.96 -27.44 -5.57
N ALA A 46 -7.19 -28.05 -6.49
CA ALA A 46 -5.83 -27.62 -6.76
C ALA A 46 -5.72 -26.22 -7.40
N PRO A 47 -6.48 -25.88 -8.46
CA PRO A 47 -6.44 -24.52 -9.03
C PRO A 47 -6.98 -23.47 -8.06
N LEU A 48 -8.01 -23.81 -7.29
CA LEU A 48 -8.58 -22.88 -6.32
C LEU A 48 -7.60 -22.59 -5.18
N LEU A 49 -6.90 -23.61 -4.68
CA LEU A 49 -5.83 -23.43 -3.70
C LEU A 49 -4.71 -22.56 -4.28
N LEU A 50 -4.29 -22.80 -5.52
CA LEU A 50 -3.27 -21.99 -6.20
C LEU A 50 -3.69 -20.51 -6.30
N LEU A 51 -4.95 -20.24 -6.67
CA LEU A 51 -5.47 -18.87 -6.75
C LEU A 51 -5.44 -18.16 -5.40
N VAL A 52 -5.79 -18.85 -4.31
CA VAL A 52 -5.72 -18.29 -2.95
C VAL A 52 -4.28 -18.00 -2.53
N LEU A 53 -3.32 -18.88 -2.89
CA LEU A 53 -1.91 -18.64 -2.62
C LEU A 53 -1.37 -17.42 -3.39
N ILE A 54 -1.78 -17.23 -4.65
CA ILE A 54 -1.43 -16.05 -5.46
C ILE A 54 -2.03 -14.76 -4.87
N ALA A 55 -3.12 -14.84 -4.10
CA ALA A 55 -3.72 -13.67 -3.46
C ALA A 55 -2.96 -13.18 -2.21
N LEU A 56 -2.07 -13.99 -1.63
CA LEU A 56 -1.34 -13.65 -0.39
C LEU A 56 -0.42 -12.41 -0.50
N PRO A 57 0.33 -12.16 -1.58
CA PRO A 57 1.12 -10.92 -1.73
C PRO A 57 0.28 -9.64 -1.81
N GLY A 58 -1.05 -9.76 -1.86
CA GLY A 58 -2.00 -8.65 -1.85
C GLY A 58 -2.04 -7.86 -0.54
N TYR A 59 -1.58 -8.43 0.58
CA TYR A 59 -1.60 -7.75 1.89
C TYR A 59 -0.56 -6.64 2.02
N PHE A 60 -0.95 -5.56 2.71
CA PHE A 60 -0.04 -4.48 3.09
C PHE A 60 -0.60 -3.67 4.27
N THR A 61 0.29 -3.00 5.00
CA THR A 61 -0.09 -2.17 6.15
C THR A 61 0.04 -0.68 5.82
N VAL A 62 -0.97 0.09 6.23
CA VAL A 62 -0.98 1.55 6.19
C VAL A 62 -0.90 2.07 7.62
N ASN A 63 0.16 2.81 7.93
CA ASN A 63 0.32 3.44 9.24
C ASN A 63 -0.34 4.82 9.28
N PRO A 64 -0.58 5.39 10.47
CA PRO A 64 -1.01 6.78 10.61
C PRO A 64 -0.07 7.77 9.88
N ASN A 65 -0.66 8.80 9.27
CA ASN A 65 0.05 9.81 8.48
C ASN A 65 0.87 9.25 7.31
N GLN A 66 0.39 8.16 6.70
CA GLN A 66 0.99 7.54 5.51
C GLN A 66 -0.07 7.16 4.49
N GLY A 67 0.28 7.27 3.23
CA GLY A 67 -0.49 6.74 2.10
C GLY A 67 0.27 5.60 1.41
N ARG A 68 -0.50 4.74 0.72
CA ARG A 68 0.03 3.75 -0.21
C ARG A 68 -0.52 4.03 -1.60
N VAL A 69 0.38 4.39 -2.51
CA VAL A 69 0.04 4.59 -3.92
C VAL A 69 0.04 3.22 -4.60
N LEU A 70 -1.08 2.87 -5.22
CA LEU A 70 -1.28 1.62 -5.93
C LEU A 70 -1.04 1.84 -7.42
N GLN A 71 -0.11 1.07 -7.98
CA GLN A 71 0.22 1.10 -9.40
C GLN A 71 0.11 -0.30 -10.00
N LEU A 72 -0.48 -0.41 -11.18
CA LEU A 72 -0.50 -1.63 -11.98
C LEU A 72 0.41 -1.43 -13.19
N PHE A 73 1.54 -2.14 -13.25
CA PHE A 73 2.54 -2.01 -14.33
C PHE A 73 2.89 -0.54 -14.64
N GLY A 74 3.15 0.26 -13.59
CA GLY A 74 3.50 1.68 -13.70
C GLY A 74 2.32 2.65 -13.86
N ARG A 75 1.09 2.16 -14.11
CA ARG A 75 -0.10 3.01 -14.19
C ARG A 75 -0.74 3.21 -12.83
N TYR A 76 -0.96 4.47 -12.44
CA TYR A 76 -1.68 4.83 -11.22
C TYR A 76 -3.09 4.24 -11.23
N ARG A 77 -3.49 3.61 -10.11
CA ARG A 77 -4.83 3.03 -9.92
C ARG A 77 -5.58 3.60 -8.72
N GLY A 78 -4.92 4.38 -7.87
CA GLY A 78 -5.50 4.97 -6.67
C GLY A 78 -4.54 5.00 -5.49
N THR A 79 -4.92 5.71 -4.43
CA THR A 79 -4.17 5.78 -3.17
C THR A 79 -5.02 5.29 -2.01
N VAL A 80 -4.44 4.44 -1.15
CA VAL A 80 -5.05 4.03 0.12
C VAL A 80 -4.41 4.80 1.29
N ARG A 81 -5.21 5.59 2.00
CA ARG A 81 -4.81 6.31 3.22
C ARG A 81 -5.38 5.71 4.50
N THR A 82 -6.36 4.82 4.38
CA THR A 82 -7.04 4.24 5.55
C THR A 82 -6.09 3.30 6.29
N THR A 83 -5.87 3.58 7.57
CA THR A 83 -4.92 2.87 8.42
C THR A 83 -5.32 1.41 8.65
N GLY A 84 -4.33 0.61 9.05
CA GLY A 84 -4.49 -0.81 9.36
C GLY A 84 -4.02 -1.75 8.25
N LEU A 85 -4.31 -3.04 8.44
CA LEU A 85 -4.05 -4.08 7.45
C LEU A 85 -5.06 -3.96 6.31
N ARG A 86 -4.55 -3.90 5.08
CA ARG A 86 -5.32 -3.75 3.85
C ARG A 86 -4.93 -4.85 2.88
N TRP A 87 -5.85 -5.14 1.98
CA TRP A 87 -5.59 -6.02 0.86
C TRP A 87 -5.92 -5.30 -0.44
N ALA A 88 -5.08 -5.51 -1.45
CA ALA A 88 -5.32 -5.09 -2.81
C ALA A 88 -4.81 -6.18 -3.75
N ASN A 89 -5.06 -6.01 -5.05
CA ASN A 89 -4.58 -6.94 -6.07
C ASN A 89 -3.06 -7.24 -5.88
N PRO A 90 -2.65 -8.52 -5.85
CA PRO A 90 -1.25 -8.91 -5.65
C PRO A 90 -0.30 -8.34 -6.70
N PHE A 91 -0.79 -8.05 -7.91
CA PHE A 91 -0.01 -7.46 -9.00
C PHE A 91 0.18 -5.95 -8.88
N TYR A 92 -0.37 -5.30 -7.85
CA TYR A 92 -0.13 -3.89 -7.61
C TYR A 92 1.19 -3.66 -6.87
N THR A 93 1.98 -2.72 -7.39
CA THR A 93 3.07 -2.07 -6.66
C THR A 93 2.45 -1.10 -5.64
N LYS A 94 2.99 -1.10 -4.41
CA LYS A 94 2.41 -0.40 -3.25
C LYS A 94 3.40 0.60 -2.66
N LYS A 95 3.66 1.72 -3.35
CA LYS A 95 4.66 2.74 -2.96
C LYS A 95 4.21 3.46 -1.68
N ARG A 96 5.09 3.56 -0.69
CA ARG A 96 4.85 4.32 0.56
C ARG A 96 5.02 5.81 0.29
N VAL A 97 4.05 6.62 0.72
CA VAL A 97 4.19 8.08 0.73
C VAL A 97 3.90 8.59 2.15
N SER A 98 4.80 9.42 2.66
CA SER A 98 4.64 10.04 3.99
C SER A 98 3.72 11.25 3.85
N LEU A 99 2.67 11.30 4.68
CA LEU A 99 1.79 12.45 4.82
C LEU A 99 2.12 13.28 6.08
N ARG A 100 3.23 12.96 6.75
CA ARG A 100 3.72 13.70 7.91
C ARG A 100 4.23 15.08 7.48
N VAL A 101 3.91 16.08 8.30
CA VAL A 101 4.50 17.41 8.21
C VAL A 101 6.01 17.32 8.39
N ARG A 102 6.76 18.04 7.55
CA ARG A 102 8.21 18.13 7.58
C ARG A 102 8.62 19.59 7.61
N ASN A 103 9.64 19.87 8.41
CA ASN A 103 10.28 21.18 8.48
C ASN A 103 11.57 21.11 7.66
N PHE A 104 11.75 22.09 6.78
CA PHE A 104 13.02 22.34 6.10
C PHE A 104 13.57 23.65 6.64
N GLU A 105 14.69 23.57 7.32
CA GLU A 105 15.37 24.73 7.92
C GLU A 105 16.53 25.11 7.01
N THR A 106 16.58 26.37 6.58
CA THR A 106 17.74 26.87 5.83
C THR A 106 18.88 27.19 6.80
N GLY A 107 20.11 26.97 6.38
CA GLY A 107 21.27 27.49 7.10
C GLY A 107 21.22 29.03 7.24
N LYS A 108 21.91 29.57 8.24
CA LYS A 108 22.07 31.02 8.38
C LYS A 108 22.92 31.55 7.24
N LEU A 109 22.39 32.49 6.46
CA LEU A 109 23.11 33.15 5.38
C LEU A 109 23.31 34.62 5.71
N LYS A 110 24.55 35.10 5.56
CA LYS A 110 24.86 36.53 5.62
C LYS A 110 24.54 37.15 4.27
N VAL A 111 23.57 38.05 4.26
CA VAL A 111 23.17 38.81 3.07
C VAL A 111 23.18 40.29 3.43
N ASN A 112 23.34 41.14 2.43
CA ASN A 112 23.23 42.58 2.63
C ASN A 112 21.78 43.00 2.37
N ASP A 113 21.22 43.82 3.26
CA ASP A 113 19.95 44.49 3.01
C ASP A 113 20.11 45.59 1.92
N LYS A 114 19.01 46.17 1.43
CA LYS A 114 18.98 47.23 0.41
C LYS A 114 19.91 48.41 0.71
N ARG A 115 20.23 48.67 1.98
CA ARG A 115 21.15 49.74 2.42
C ARG A 115 22.62 49.29 2.58
N GLY A 116 22.96 48.05 2.25
CA GLY A 116 24.32 47.51 2.39
C GLY A 116 24.68 47.02 3.79
N ASN A 117 23.74 47.07 4.75
CA ASN A 117 23.96 46.55 6.10
C ASN A 117 23.98 45.01 6.08
N PRO A 118 24.97 44.36 6.70
CA PRO A 118 25.02 42.91 6.78
C PRO A 118 23.95 42.41 7.76
N ILE A 119 23.08 41.52 7.30
CA ILE A 119 22.06 40.84 8.09
C ILE A 119 22.21 39.32 7.98
N GLU A 120 21.79 38.60 9.00
CA GLU A 120 21.70 37.14 8.98
C GLU A 120 20.25 36.72 8.77
N PHE A 121 20.01 35.90 7.75
CA PHE A 121 18.69 35.36 7.45
C PHE A 121 18.68 33.84 7.58
N ALA A 122 17.61 33.30 8.17
CA ALA A 122 17.27 31.89 8.14
C ALA A 122 15.75 31.76 8.02
N ALA A 123 15.29 30.73 7.31
CA ALA A 123 13.88 30.43 7.13
C ALA A 123 13.59 29.00 7.57
N VAL A 124 12.38 28.80 8.09
CA VAL A 124 11.81 27.48 8.34
C VAL A 124 10.61 27.31 7.44
N VAL A 125 10.67 26.31 6.55
CA VAL A 125 9.58 25.98 5.63
C VAL A 125 8.91 24.70 6.13
N VAL A 126 7.63 24.82 6.49
CA VAL A 126 6.80 23.70 6.92
C VAL A 126 5.98 23.22 5.73
N TRP A 127 6.11 21.93 5.37
CA TRP A 127 5.39 21.36 4.23
C TRP A 127 4.87 19.94 4.50
N GLN A 128 3.87 19.53 3.74
CA GLN A 128 3.32 18.17 3.76
C GLN A 128 2.80 17.79 2.36
N VAL A 129 2.79 16.49 2.06
CA VAL A 129 2.23 15.98 0.80
C VAL A 129 0.70 16.01 0.87
N VAL A 130 0.07 16.80 0.01
CA VAL A 130 -1.39 16.90 -0.09
C VAL A 130 -1.95 15.91 -1.12
N ASP A 131 -1.33 15.82 -2.30
CA ASP A 131 -1.65 14.86 -3.36
C ASP A 131 -0.53 13.82 -3.48
N THR A 132 -0.89 12.54 -3.33
CA THR A 132 0.05 11.42 -3.41
C THR A 132 0.23 10.84 -4.80
N ALA A 133 -0.64 11.17 -5.75
CA ALA A 133 -0.53 10.73 -7.14
C ALA A 133 0.67 11.40 -7.84
N GLU A 134 1.04 12.61 -7.40
CA GLU A 134 2.15 13.40 -7.95
C GLU A 134 3.45 13.32 -7.10
N ALA A 135 3.47 12.47 -6.05
CA ALA A 135 4.54 12.40 -5.04
C ALA A 135 5.69 11.42 -5.32
#